data_AF-A0A954V8X1-F1
#
_entry.id   AF-A0A954V8X1-F1
#
_cell.length_a   1.000
_cell.length_b   1.000
_cell.length_c   1.000
_cell.angle_alpha   90.00
_cell.angle_beta   90.00
_cell.angle_gamma   90.00
#
_symmetry.space_group_name_H-M   'P 1'
#
loop_
_entity.id
_entity.type
_entity.pdbx_description
1 polymer ?
#
loop_
_entity_poly.entity_id
_entity_poly.type
_entity_poly.pdbx_seq_one_letter_code
_entity_poly.pdbx_strand_id
1 'polypeptide(L)'
;MVGCGSRVEGTDGKNGRWYGVLAVLLLLLSGSRAAGQGGPGGGASAERWRGYLQELVEEAQAESRVPGLVAALVDADETVAVAAGLRAATPAPAVPIESSDRLNLGSCFKSMTATIAARLVEAGTLSWESTFADYFPEYAASMRPEYQAITIPQLLSHRSGITDDLDIYGPAIELIDGTGPQQRSQFMPLAFATHPAGVAGQFQYSNLGYALVGAVIERRTGETFEAVMRRELAMPLGMTSIQFGAPGTNDLMQITQPLGHDENGRPQLPDEQDSPPAIEPAGIYSMTVDDWAKFVRVQFG
;
A
#
# COMPACT_ATOMS: atom_id res chain seq x y z
N MET A 1 -2.62 2.03 -18.56
CA MET A 1 -3.56 2.09 -17.43
C MET A 1 -3.06 1.09 -16.39
N VAL A 2 -2.37 1.56 -15.36
CA VAL A 2 -2.00 0.70 -14.22
C VAL A 2 -2.96 1.10 -13.11
N GLY A 3 -4.16 0.54 -13.16
CA GLY A 3 -5.11 0.61 -12.06
C GLY A 3 -4.73 -0.45 -11.05
N CYS A 4 -4.41 -0.02 -9.83
CA CYS A 4 -4.27 -0.91 -8.70
C CYS A 4 -5.66 -1.02 -8.07
N GLY A 5 -6.47 -1.89 -8.66
CA GLY A 5 -7.85 -2.16 -8.26
C GLY A 5 -8.21 -3.55 -8.77
N SER A 6 -8.51 -4.47 -7.87
CA SER A 6 -8.87 -5.84 -8.20
C SER A 6 -10.26 -5.86 -8.84
N ARG A 7 -10.33 -5.96 -10.17
CA ARG A 7 -11.52 -6.51 -10.84
C ARG A 7 -11.38 -8.03 -10.79
N VAL A 8 -11.96 -8.66 -9.78
CA VAL A 8 -12.11 -10.12 -9.76
C VAL A 8 -13.49 -10.43 -10.33
N GLU A 9 -13.52 -10.95 -11.56
CA GLU A 9 -14.69 -11.70 -12.04
C GLU A 9 -14.76 -12.99 -11.20
N GLY A 10 -15.83 -13.12 -10.42
CA GLY A 10 -15.97 -14.18 -9.45
C GLY A 10 -16.22 -15.54 -10.09
N THR A 11 -15.55 -16.56 -9.55
CA THR A 11 -16.14 -17.88 -9.35
C THR A 11 -15.67 -18.44 -8.02
N ASP A 12 -16.65 -18.97 -7.28
CA ASP A 12 -16.58 -19.77 -6.07
C ASP A 12 -16.46 -19.04 -4.72
N GLY A 13 -17.63 -18.97 -4.07
CA GLY A 13 -17.79 -18.51 -2.71
C GLY A 13 -17.07 -19.41 -1.71
N LYS A 14 -16.29 -18.78 -0.85
CA LYS A 14 -16.02 -19.13 0.55
C LYS A 14 -15.51 -17.88 1.24
N ASN A 15 -16.11 -17.60 2.40
CA ASN A 15 -15.88 -16.48 3.31
C ASN A 15 -14.45 -15.93 3.28
N GLY A 16 -14.29 -14.70 2.81
CA GLY A 16 -13.07 -13.91 2.93
C GLY A 16 -13.47 -12.46 3.16
N ARG A 17 -12.90 -11.82 4.20
CA ARG A 17 -13.14 -10.41 4.53
C ARG A 17 -12.37 -9.55 3.52
N TRP A 18 -13.08 -8.76 2.71
CA TRP A 18 -12.47 -7.87 1.72
C TRP A 18 -12.39 -6.45 2.28
N TYR A 19 -11.19 -5.86 2.29
CA TYR A 19 -10.99 -4.46 2.65
C TYR A 19 -11.16 -3.60 1.38
N GLY A 20 -12.24 -2.81 1.34
CA GLY A 20 -12.49 -1.62 0.50
C GLY A 20 -11.94 -1.58 -0.93
N VAL A 21 -12.81 -1.62 -1.92
CA VAL A 21 -12.46 -1.23 -3.31
C VAL A 21 -12.25 0.29 -3.35
N LEU A 22 -10.98 0.73 -3.38
CA LEU A 22 -10.60 2.09 -3.72
C LEU A 22 -10.05 2.11 -5.14
N ALA A 23 -10.80 2.65 -6.09
CA ALA A 23 -10.36 2.75 -7.48
C ALA A 23 -9.60 4.08 -7.70
N VAL A 24 -8.27 4.05 -7.60
CA VAL A 24 -7.45 5.14 -8.15
C VAL A 24 -7.22 4.86 -9.63
N LEU A 25 -7.92 5.63 -10.48
CA LEU A 25 -7.76 5.56 -11.93
C LEU A 25 -6.60 6.49 -12.35
N LEU A 26 -5.40 5.92 -12.48
CA LEU A 26 -4.23 6.60 -13.03
C LEU A 26 -4.21 6.44 -14.56
N LEU A 27 -4.58 7.51 -15.26
CA LEU A 27 -4.41 7.66 -16.70
C LEU A 27 -3.01 8.21 -16.99
N LEU A 28 -2.20 7.39 -17.66
CA LEU A 28 -0.85 7.75 -18.11
C LEU A 28 -0.94 8.27 -19.56
N LEU A 29 -0.54 9.52 -19.78
CA LEU A 29 -0.32 10.05 -21.12
C LEU A 29 1.18 10.04 -21.39
N SER A 30 1.64 9.13 -22.25
CA SER A 30 2.99 9.19 -22.79
C SER A 30 3.03 10.32 -23.84
N GLY A 31 3.44 11.51 -23.41
CA GLY A 31 3.65 12.65 -24.29
C GLY A 31 4.80 12.40 -25.27
N SER A 32 4.47 12.14 -26.54
CA SER A 32 5.45 12.21 -27.63
C SER A 32 5.90 13.66 -27.77
N ARG A 33 7.18 13.95 -27.47
CA ARG A 33 7.78 15.28 -27.70
C ARG A 33 7.76 15.60 -29.20
N ALA A 34 6.75 16.33 -29.66
CA ALA A 34 6.87 17.13 -30.86
C ALA A 34 7.56 18.45 -30.48
N ALA A 35 8.84 18.56 -30.81
CA ALA A 35 9.58 19.80 -30.70
C ALA A 35 8.95 20.86 -31.62
N GLY A 36 8.47 21.97 -31.05
CA GLY A 36 8.02 23.10 -31.84
C GLY A 36 7.17 24.11 -31.09
N GLN A 37 7.81 25.23 -30.76
CA GLN A 37 7.24 26.55 -30.47
C GLN A 37 6.73 26.81 -29.05
N GLY A 38 7.35 27.81 -28.40
CA GLY A 38 6.94 28.32 -27.11
C GLY A 38 5.53 28.92 -27.15
N GLY A 39 4.76 28.67 -26.11
CA GLY A 39 3.43 29.25 -25.91
C GLY A 39 3.04 29.23 -24.43
N PRO A 40 2.21 30.19 -23.97
CA PRO A 40 1.65 30.18 -22.62
C PRO A 40 0.57 29.08 -22.56
N GLY A 41 0.75 28.02 -21.74
CA GLY A 41 -0.17 26.87 -21.89
C GLY A 41 -0.27 25.82 -20.78
N GLY A 42 0.36 25.98 -19.61
CA GLY A 42 0.16 25.03 -18.50
C GLY A 42 -1.27 25.07 -17.93
N GLY A 43 -1.75 26.27 -17.55
CA GLY A 43 -3.03 26.42 -16.86
C GLY A 43 -4.27 26.03 -17.68
N ALA A 44 -4.29 26.32 -18.98
CA ALA A 44 -5.41 25.96 -19.86
C ALA A 44 -5.49 24.43 -20.12
N SER A 45 -4.35 23.73 -20.04
CA SER A 45 -4.30 22.26 -20.13
C SER A 45 -4.78 21.64 -18.82
N ALA A 46 -4.28 22.13 -17.68
CA ALA A 46 -4.64 21.62 -16.36
C ALA A 46 -6.14 21.78 -16.03
N GLU A 47 -6.73 22.94 -16.32
CA GLU A 47 -8.14 23.20 -16.11
C GLU A 47 -9.03 22.31 -17.00
N ARG A 48 -8.63 22.12 -18.26
CA ARG A 48 -9.30 21.19 -19.18
C ARG A 48 -9.25 19.76 -18.65
N TRP A 49 -8.08 19.29 -18.22
CA TRP A 49 -7.93 17.95 -17.66
C TRP A 49 -8.71 17.79 -16.37
N ARG A 50 -8.77 18.82 -15.53
CA ARG A 50 -9.57 18.84 -14.30
C ARG A 50 -11.05 18.65 -14.60
N GLY A 51 -11.60 19.43 -15.54
CA GLY A 51 -13.01 19.30 -15.93
C GLY A 51 -13.33 17.91 -16.48
N TYR A 52 -12.50 17.40 -17.40
CA TYR A 52 -12.67 16.06 -17.95
C TYR A 52 -12.57 14.96 -16.88
N LEU A 53 -11.58 15.05 -15.98
CA LEU A 53 -11.39 14.07 -14.91
C LEU A 53 -12.52 14.15 -13.88
N GLN A 54 -13.08 15.34 -13.64
CA GLN A 54 -14.23 15.55 -12.75
C GLN A 54 -15.48 14.83 -13.30
N GLU A 55 -15.80 15.00 -14.58
CA GLU A 55 -16.92 14.30 -15.22
C GLU A 55 -16.75 12.77 -15.11
N LEU A 56 -15.54 12.27 -15.40
CA LEU A 56 -15.23 10.84 -15.29
C LEU A 56 -15.35 10.30 -13.87
N VAL A 57 -14.85 11.03 -12.86
CA VAL A 57 -14.88 10.55 -11.48
C VAL A 57 -16.30 10.57 -10.91
N GLU A 58 -17.13 11.53 -11.31
CA GLU A 58 -18.55 11.59 -10.93
C GLU A 58 -19.34 10.44 -11.56
N GLU A 59 -19.15 10.18 -12.86
CA GLU A 59 -19.77 9.05 -13.55
C GLU A 59 -19.34 7.72 -12.91
N ALA A 60 -18.03 7.52 -12.72
CA ALA A 60 -17.51 6.29 -12.11
C ALA A 60 -17.99 6.10 -10.67
N GLN A 61 -18.06 7.17 -9.86
CA GLN A 61 -18.58 7.10 -8.49
C GLN A 61 -20.07 6.71 -8.49
N ALA A 62 -20.88 7.29 -9.38
CA ALA A 62 -22.29 6.96 -9.50
C ALA A 62 -22.53 5.51 -9.96
N GLU A 63 -21.75 5.01 -10.92
CA GLU A 63 -21.87 3.65 -11.46
C GLU A 63 -21.42 2.58 -10.47
N SER A 64 -20.28 2.80 -9.81
CA SER A 64 -19.68 1.83 -8.88
C SER A 64 -20.36 1.79 -7.51
N ARG A 65 -21.21 2.79 -7.19
CA ARG A 65 -21.91 2.94 -5.90
C ARG A 65 -20.96 2.96 -4.70
N VAL A 66 -19.70 3.33 -4.89
CA VAL A 66 -18.79 3.59 -3.78
C VAL A 66 -19.15 4.94 -3.15
N PRO A 67 -18.95 5.14 -1.83
CA PRO A 67 -19.34 6.38 -1.18
C PRO A 67 -18.61 7.61 -1.72
N GLY A 68 -17.32 7.46 -1.99
CA GLY A 68 -16.48 8.51 -2.52
C GLY A 68 -15.33 7.95 -3.36
N LEU A 69 -14.86 8.76 -4.30
CA LEU A 69 -13.83 8.40 -5.25
C LEU A 69 -12.87 9.59 -5.44
N VAL A 70 -11.58 9.30 -5.54
CA VAL A 70 -10.55 10.29 -5.88
C VAL A 70 -9.81 9.80 -7.13
N ALA A 71 -9.64 10.68 -8.11
CA ALA A 71 -8.92 10.39 -9.33
C ALA A 71 -7.78 11.40 -9.52
N ALA A 72 -6.69 10.93 -10.15
CA ALA A 72 -5.50 11.73 -10.35
C ALA A 72 -4.85 11.47 -11.71
N LEU A 73 -4.55 12.54 -12.43
CA LEU A 73 -3.62 12.55 -13.55
C LEU A 73 -2.27 13.04 -13.05
N VAL A 74 -1.22 12.24 -13.23
CA VAL A 74 0.15 12.59 -12.83
C VAL A 74 1.01 12.65 -14.07
N ASP A 75 1.56 13.83 -14.32
CA ASP A 75 2.60 14.08 -15.32
C ASP A 75 3.94 14.39 -14.60
N ALA A 76 5.03 14.48 -15.36
CA ALA A 76 6.37 14.78 -14.87
C ALA A 76 6.40 16.06 -14.02
N ASP A 77 5.68 17.10 -14.45
CA ASP A 77 5.73 18.42 -13.82
C ASP A 77 4.44 18.79 -13.05
N GLU A 78 3.32 18.10 -13.30
CA GLU A 78 2.00 18.50 -12.80
C GLU A 78 1.16 17.33 -12.28
N THR A 79 0.33 17.58 -11.26
CA THR A 79 -0.70 16.65 -10.80
C THR A 79 -2.05 17.35 -10.90
N VAL A 80 -3.03 16.71 -11.53
CA VAL A 80 -4.42 17.12 -11.48
C VAL A 80 -5.21 16.06 -10.72
N ALA A 81 -5.68 16.40 -9.53
CA ALA A 81 -6.51 15.53 -8.70
C ALA A 81 -7.91 16.12 -8.52
N VAL A 82 -8.91 15.25 -8.51
CA VAL A 82 -10.34 15.55 -8.33
C VAL A 82 -10.99 14.47 -7.48
N ALA A 83 -12.15 14.79 -6.91
CA ALA A 83 -12.89 13.87 -6.06
C ALA A 83 -14.41 14.00 -6.29
N ALA A 84 -15.14 12.92 -6.04
CA ALA A 84 -16.59 12.88 -6.08
C ALA A 84 -17.15 12.01 -4.95
N GLY A 85 -18.30 12.40 -4.39
CA GLY A 85 -19.00 11.66 -3.33
C GLY A 85 -18.64 12.10 -1.91
N LEU A 86 -18.66 11.16 -0.98
CA LEU A 86 -18.56 11.36 0.46
C LEU A 86 -17.44 10.51 1.07
N ARG A 87 -16.92 10.95 2.21
CA ARG A 87 -15.92 10.20 3.01
C ARG A 87 -16.45 8.88 3.56
N ALA A 88 -17.76 8.69 3.66
CA ALA A 88 -18.38 7.47 4.17
C ALA A 88 -19.81 7.26 3.63
N ALA A 89 -20.24 6.01 3.54
CA ALA A 89 -21.61 5.64 3.20
C ALA A 89 -22.62 6.12 4.26
N THR A 90 -23.85 6.43 3.84
CA THR A 90 -24.96 6.68 4.75
C THR A 90 -25.26 5.44 5.60
N PRO A 91 -25.65 5.59 6.89
CA PRO A 91 -26.18 6.80 7.52
C PRO A 91 -25.13 7.71 8.19
N ALA A 92 -23.83 7.56 7.89
CA ALA A 92 -22.82 8.49 8.41
C ALA A 92 -23.09 9.95 7.97
N PRO A 93 -22.57 10.96 8.70
CA PRO A 93 -22.66 12.35 8.28
C PRO A 93 -22.18 12.54 6.84
N ALA A 94 -22.95 13.31 6.05
CA ALA A 94 -22.62 13.59 4.65
C ALA A 94 -21.46 14.59 4.56
N VAL A 95 -20.23 14.10 4.75
CA VAL A 95 -19.00 14.87 4.61
C VAL A 95 -18.41 14.59 3.21
N PRO A 96 -18.26 15.60 2.34
CA PRO A 96 -17.65 15.42 1.02
C PRO A 96 -16.24 14.85 1.12
N ILE A 97 -15.89 13.95 0.21
CA ILE A 97 -14.50 13.52 0.03
C ILE A 97 -13.73 14.61 -0.72
N GLU A 98 -12.48 14.83 -0.33
CA GLU A 98 -11.61 15.82 -0.95
C GLU A 98 -10.40 15.14 -1.58
N SER A 99 -9.85 15.69 -2.67
CA SER A 99 -8.61 15.15 -3.26
C SER A 99 -7.38 15.33 -2.35
N SER A 100 -7.48 16.21 -1.35
CA SER A 100 -6.52 16.42 -0.27
C SER A 100 -6.67 15.43 0.89
N ASP A 101 -7.66 14.54 0.85
CA ASP A 101 -7.79 13.48 1.84
C ASP A 101 -6.65 12.47 1.72
N ARG A 102 -6.30 11.88 2.86
CA ARG A 102 -5.38 10.76 2.96
C ARG A 102 -6.14 9.48 2.65
N LEU A 103 -5.63 8.78 1.64
CA LEU A 103 -6.20 7.54 1.14
C LEU A 103 -5.29 6.38 1.54
N ASN A 104 -5.90 5.28 1.99
CA ASN A 104 -5.21 4.01 2.09
C ASN A 104 -5.29 3.31 0.73
N LEU A 105 -4.17 3.20 0.02
CA LEU A 105 -4.07 2.53 -1.28
C LEU A 105 -3.69 1.04 -1.14
N GLY A 106 -3.59 0.53 0.09
CA GLY A 106 -3.28 -0.87 0.37
C GLY A 106 -2.06 -1.36 -0.41
N SER A 107 -2.24 -2.47 -1.13
CA SER A 107 -1.15 -3.17 -1.82
C SER A 107 -0.38 -2.35 -2.87
N CYS A 108 -0.89 -1.21 -3.33
CA CYS A 108 -0.11 -0.34 -4.20
C CYS A 108 1.16 0.16 -3.50
N PHE A 109 1.10 0.31 -2.18
CA PHE A 109 2.20 0.74 -1.34
C PHE A 109 3.31 -0.30 -1.15
N LYS A 110 3.11 -1.56 -1.56
CA LYS A 110 4.19 -2.56 -1.65
C LYS A 110 5.35 -2.11 -2.54
N SER A 111 5.04 -1.32 -3.58
CA SER A 111 6.05 -0.71 -4.44
C SER A 111 7.00 0.22 -3.67
N MET A 112 6.51 0.90 -2.64
CA MET A 112 7.35 1.73 -1.76
C MET A 112 8.29 0.88 -0.92
N THR A 113 7.80 -0.21 -0.33
CA THR A 113 8.63 -1.17 0.42
C THR A 113 9.72 -1.78 -0.46
N ALA A 114 9.39 -2.16 -1.70
CA ALA A 114 10.37 -2.64 -2.66
C ALA A 114 11.41 -1.56 -3.02
N THR A 115 10.99 -0.30 -3.17
CA THR A 115 11.89 0.83 -3.41
C THR A 115 12.84 1.05 -2.24
N ILE A 116 12.34 1.03 -1.01
CA ILE A 116 13.16 1.14 0.21
C ILE A 116 14.20 0.01 0.27
N ALA A 117 13.78 -1.24 0.01
CA ALA A 117 14.72 -2.36 -0.02
C ALA A 117 15.81 -2.14 -1.09
N ALA A 118 15.46 -1.64 -2.28
CA ALA A 118 16.42 -1.34 -3.33
C ALA A 118 17.40 -0.22 -2.93
N ARG A 119 16.92 0.83 -2.29
CA ARG A 119 17.76 1.92 -1.75
C ARG A 119 18.75 1.41 -0.72
N LEU A 120 18.32 0.51 0.17
CA LEU A 120 19.20 -0.08 1.18
C LEU A 120 20.20 -1.08 0.57
N VAL A 121 19.88 -1.75 -0.54
CA VAL A 121 20.85 -2.55 -1.29
C VAL A 121 21.88 -1.66 -1.97
N GLU A 122 21.45 -0.57 -2.62
CA GLU A 122 22.36 0.42 -3.21
C GLU A 122 23.33 1.01 -2.17
N ALA A 123 22.83 1.26 -0.95
CA ALA A 123 23.64 1.72 0.18
C ALA A 123 24.53 0.62 0.82
N GLY A 124 24.47 -0.63 0.34
CA GLY A 124 25.23 -1.76 0.88
C GLY A 124 24.76 -2.27 2.26
N THR A 125 23.57 -1.83 2.72
CA THR A 125 22.99 -2.25 4.00
C THR A 125 22.29 -3.62 3.88
N LEU A 126 21.65 -3.85 2.73
CA LEU A 126 21.04 -5.11 2.31
C LEU A 126 21.76 -5.69 1.08
N SER A 127 21.45 -6.94 0.74
CA SER A 127 21.93 -7.62 -0.46
C SER A 127 20.79 -8.44 -1.08
N TRP A 128 20.66 -8.41 -2.41
CA TRP A 128 19.69 -9.24 -3.13
C TRP A 128 20.02 -10.73 -3.05
N GLU A 129 21.29 -11.07 -2.87
CA GLU A 129 21.79 -12.45 -2.80
C GLU A 129 21.68 -13.03 -1.39
N SER A 130 21.48 -12.18 -0.37
CA SER A 130 21.30 -12.66 1.00
C SER A 130 19.96 -13.36 1.14
N THR A 131 20.04 -14.51 1.79
CA THR A 131 18.87 -15.27 2.22
C THR A 131 18.29 -14.68 3.49
N PHE A 132 17.07 -15.07 3.80
CA PHE A 132 16.44 -14.73 5.07
C PHE A 132 17.24 -15.28 6.26
N ALA A 133 17.79 -16.49 6.13
CA ALA A 133 18.61 -17.12 7.16
C ALA A 133 19.93 -16.36 7.42
N ASP A 134 20.49 -15.68 6.43
CA ASP A 134 21.69 -14.83 6.63
C ASP A 134 21.41 -13.64 7.55
N TYR A 135 20.18 -13.13 7.54
CA TYR A 135 19.75 -12.00 8.39
C TYR A 135 19.31 -12.43 9.78
N PHE A 136 18.84 -13.67 9.92
CA PHE A 136 18.34 -14.22 11.17
C PHE A 136 18.89 -15.62 11.44
N PRO A 137 20.21 -15.76 11.65
CA PRO A 137 20.86 -17.06 11.85
C PRO A 137 20.33 -17.80 13.09
N GLU A 138 19.86 -17.06 14.09
CA GLU A 138 19.24 -17.62 15.31
C GLU A 138 17.99 -18.46 15.04
N TYR A 139 17.28 -18.20 13.93
CA TYR A 139 16.08 -18.96 13.56
C TYR A 139 16.37 -20.06 12.53
N ALA A 140 17.56 -20.08 11.91
CA ALA A 140 17.87 -20.99 10.81
C ALA A 140 17.64 -22.47 11.16
N ALA A 141 17.94 -22.87 12.39
CA ALA A 141 17.74 -24.23 12.87
C ALA A 141 16.27 -24.63 13.05
N SER A 142 15.38 -23.66 13.34
CA SER A 142 13.94 -23.87 13.49
C SER A 142 13.15 -23.60 12.20
N MET A 143 13.75 -22.92 11.23
CA MET A 143 13.15 -22.71 9.91
C MET A 143 13.07 -24.03 9.16
N ARG A 144 11.94 -24.26 8.48
CA ARG A 144 11.86 -25.36 7.51
C ARG A 144 12.91 -25.17 6.40
N PRO A 145 13.54 -26.25 5.89
CA PRO A 145 14.60 -26.16 4.88
C PRO A 145 14.23 -25.37 3.63
N GLU A 146 12.97 -25.42 3.22
CA GLU A 146 12.42 -24.69 2.07
C GLU A 146 12.54 -23.17 2.21
N TYR A 147 12.58 -22.67 3.44
CA TYR A 147 12.65 -21.24 3.72
C TYR A 147 14.06 -20.71 3.94
N GLN A 148 15.02 -21.58 4.24
CA GLN A 148 16.40 -21.16 4.52
C GLN A 148 17.08 -20.51 3.31
N ALA A 149 16.70 -20.92 2.10
CA ALA A 149 17.25 -20.40 0.85
C ALA A 149 16.47 -19.22 0.26
N ILE A 150 15.42 -18.73 0.95
CA ILE A 150 14.58 -17.66 0.41
C ILE A 150 15.31 -16.33 0.45
N THR A 151 15.31 -15.61 -0.68
CA THR A 151 15.94 -14.30 -0.82
C THR A 151 14.94 -13.16 -0.72
N ILE A 152 15.43 -11.93 -0.48
CA ILE A 152 14.59 -10.71 -0.49
C ILE A 152 13.83 -10.56 -1.82
N PRO A 153 14.44 -10.74 -3.01
CA PRO A 153 13.71 -10.70 -4.28
C PRO A 153 12.56 -11.71 -4.37
N GLN A 154 12.70 -12.91 -3.79
CA GLN A 154 11.61 -13.89 -3.79
C GLN A 154 10.45 -13.45 -2.89
N LEU A 155 10.72 -12.81 -1.76
CA LEU A 155 9.68 -12.24 -0.90
C LEU A 155 8.95 -11.09 -1.61
N LEU A 156 9.70 -10.11 -2.14
CA LEU A 156 9.16 -8.93 -2.83
C LEU A 156 8.42 -9.28 -4.13
N SER A 157 8.77 -10.39 -4.77
CA SER A 157 8.14 -10.81 -6.03
C SER A 157 7.05 -11.86 -5.85
N HIS A 158 6.61 -12.11 -4.61
CA HIS A 158 5.58 -13.09 -4.28
C HIS A 158 5.93 -14.51 -4.77
N ARG A 159 7.20 -14.92 -4.62
CA ARG A 159 7.74 -16.21 -5.10
C ARG A 159 8.48 -16.99 -4.02
N SER A 160 8.29 -16.61 -2.76
CA SER A 160 8.90 -17.25 -1.61
C SER A 160 8.21 -18.56 -1.21
N GLY A 161 6.93 -18.75 -1.57
CA GLY A 161 6.10 -19.84 -1.04
C GLY A 161 5.59 -19.59 0.39
N ILE A 162 5.87 -18.41 0.95
CA ILE A 162 5.24 -17.92 2.18
C ILE A 162 3.77 -17.66 1.89
N THR A 163 2.91 -18.17 2.78
CA THR A 163 1.46 -18.02 2.69
C THR A 163 1.00 -16.57 2.86
N ASP A 164 -0.19 -16.25 2.34
CA ASP A 164 -0.89 -14.99 2.60
C ASP A 164 -2.01 -15.12 3.63
N ASP A 165 -2.12 -16.28 4.29
CA ASP A 165 -3.31 -16.63 5.06
C ASP A 165 -3.45 -15.79 6.35
N LEU A 166 -3.79 -14.52 6.19
CA LEU A 166 -4.10 -13.59 7.26
C LEU A 166 -5.37 -14.00 8.01
N ASP A 167 -6.21 -14.87 7.45
CA ASP A 167 -7.32 -15.45 8.21
C ASP A 167 -6.81 -16.44 9.28
N ILE A 168 -5.71 -17.15 9.02
CA ILE A 168 -5.03 -18.01 10.00
C ILE A 168 -4.10 -17.20 10.92
N TYR A 169 -3.25 -16.33 10.36
CA TYR A 169 -2.23 -15.63 11.15
C TYR A 169 -2.69 -14.31 11.73
N GLY A 170 -3.67 -13.64 11.12
CA GLY A 170 -4.19 -12.35 11.58
C GLY A 170 -4.62 -12.41 13.04
N PRO A 171 -5.52 -13.32 13.45
CA PRO A 171 -5.92 -13.45 14.85
C PRO A 171 -4.73 -13.74 15.78
N ALA A 172 -3.76 -14.55 15.33
CA ALA A 172 -2.57 -14.83 16.13
C ALA A 172 -1.65 -13.60 16.26
N ILE A 173 -1.53 -12.79 15.22
CA ILE A 173 -0.75 -11.55 15.21
C ILE A 173 -1.45 -10.46 16.03
N GLU A 174 -2.78 -10.37 15.98
CA GLU A 174 -3.60 -9.44 16.78
C GLU A 174 -3.46 -9.70 18.28
N LEU A 175 -3.23 -10.95 18.68
CA LEU A 175 -2.95 -11.31 20.08
C LEU A 175 -1.54 -10.93 20.55
N ILE A 176 -0.67 -10.47 19.64
CA ILE A 176 0.68 -10.03 20.01
C ILE A 176 0.64 -8.55 20.42
N ASP A 177 0.68 -8.32 21.73
CA ASP A 177 0.89 -6.98 22.28
C ASP A 177 2.27 -6.44 21.88
N GLY A 178 2.30 -5.25 21.27
CA GLY A 178 3.54 -4.55 20.96
C GLY A 178 3.48 -3.66 19.73
N THR A 179 4.62 -3.04 19.42
CA THR A 179 4.84 -2.26 18.20
C THR A 179 4.94 -3.18 16.97
N GLY A 180 4.81 -2.61 15.75
CA GLY A 180 5.01 -3.34 14.50
C GLY A 180 6.28 -4.23 14.47
N PRO A 181 7.47 -3.73 14.83
CA PRO A 181 8.68 -4.54 14.93
C PRO A 181 8.57 -5.69 15.95
N GLN A 182 7.91 -5.46 17.09
CA GLN A 182 7.72 -6.49 18.12
C GLN A 182 6.76 -7.58 17.62
N GLN A 183 5.68 -7.20 16.95
CA GLN A 183 4.78 -8.17 16.32
C GLN A 183 5.50 -8.95 15.22
N ARG A 184 6.25 -8.28 14.34
CA ARG A 184 7.08 -8.90 13.28
C ARG A 184 8.04 -9.94 13.83
N SER A 185 8.82 -9.58 14.85
CA SER A 185 9.80 -10.50 15.44
C SER A 185 9.16 -11.71 16.13
N GLN A 186 7.95 -11.57 16.68
CA GLN A 186 7.24 -12.67 17.35
C GLN A 186 6.49 -13.60 16.39
N PHE A 187 5.86 -13.08 15.32
CA PHE A 187 5.13 -13.95 14.37
C PHE A 187 6.07 -14.65 13.38
N MET A 188 7.21 -14.03 13.06
CA MET A 188 8.13 -14.51 12.03
C MET A 188 8.60 -15.97 12.25
N PRO A 189 8.98 -16.42 13.46
CA PRO A 189 9.29 -17.84 13.70
C PRO A 189 8.13 -18.78 13.39
N LEU A 190 6.89 -18.36 13.65
CA LEU A 190 5.70 -19.14 13.33
C LEU A 190 5.51 -19.25 11.81
N ALA A 191 5.71 -18.17 11.06
CA ALA A 191 5.60 -18.17 9.61
C ALA A 191 6.61 -19.15 8.94
N PHE A 192 7.78 -19.34 9.54
CA PHE A 192 8.77 -20.29 9.02
C PHE A 192 8.63 -21.72 9.53
N ALA A 193 7.85 -21.94 10.59
CA ALA A 193 7.56 -23.29 11.10
C ALA A 193 6.45 -23.98 10.30
N THR A 194 5.62 -23.22 9.59
CA THR A 194 4.49 -23.75 8.83
C THR A 194 4.91 -24.25 7.45
N HIS A 195 4.15 -25.21 6.91
CA HIS A 195 4.43 -25.72 5.57
C HIS A 195 4.25 -24.60 4.54
N PRO A 196 5.14 -24.52 3.53
CA PRO A 196 4.96 -23.60 2.41
C PRO A 196 3.57 -23.79 1.80
N ALA A 197 2.87 -22.67 1.57
CA ALA A 197 1.58 -22.70 0.88
C ALA A 197 1.75 -22.74 -0.65
N GLY A 198 2.99 -22.66 -1.13
CA GLY A 198 3.34 -22.71 -2.54
C GLY A 198 4.76 -23.22 -2.75
N VAL A 199 5.11 -23.42 -4.02
CA VAL A 199 6.45 -23.86 -4.42
C VAL A 199 7.33 -22.63 -4.64
N ALA A 200 8.50 -22.59 -4.01
CA ALA A 200 9.46 -21.51 -4.21
C ALA A 200 9.73 -21.30 -5.72
N GLY A 201 9.69 -20.04 -6.15
CA GLY A 201 9.78 -19.64 -7.56
C GLY A 201 8.45 -19.51 -8.30
N GLN A 202 7.37 -20.11 -7.78
CA GLN A 202 6.01 -19.91 -8.31
C GLN A 202 5.35 -18.69 -7.68
N PHE A 203 4.56 -17.96 -8.47
CA PHE A 203 3.85 -16.80 -7.96
C PHE A 203 2.75 -17.21 -6.98
N GLN A 204 2.82 -16.67 -5.77
CA GLN A 204 1.82 -16.71 -4.72
C GLN A 204 1.86 -15.39 -3.98
N TYR A 205 0.82 -14.57 -4.19
CA TYR A 205 0.66 -13.31 -3.49
C TYR A 205 0.77 -13.53 -1.97
N SER A 206 1.45 -12.63 -1.25
CA SER A 206 1.69 -12.73 0.19
C SER A 206 2.06 -11.37 0.80
N ASN A 207 1.22 -10.88 1.72
CA ASN A 207 1.47 -9.76 2.61
C ASN A 207 2.51 -10.12 3.67
N LEU A 208 2.51 -11.36 4.16
CA LEU A 208 3.50 -11.84 5.12
C LEU A 208 4.92 -11.80 4.53
N GLY A 209 5.06 -12.06 3.22
CA GLY A 209 6.33 -11.86 2.51
C GLY A 209 6.88 -10.44 2.66
N TYR A 210 6.01 -9.43 2.59
CA TYR A 210 6.39 -8.03 2.81
C TYR A 210 6.68 -7.71 4.27
N ALA A 211 5.91 -8.26 5.21
CA ALA A 211 6.17 -8.13 6.64
C ALA A 211 7.56 -8.70 7.01
N LEU A 212 7.96 -9.82 6.41
CA LEU A 212 9.30 -10.40 6.56
C LEU A 212 10.40 -9.49 5.98
N VAL A 213 10.17 -8.84 4.84
CA VAL A 213 11.10 -7.82 4.32
C VAL A 213 11.21 -6.64 5.30
N GLY A 214 10.10 -6.20 5.90
CA GLY A 214 10.11 -5.21 6.97
C GLY A 214 11.00 -5.63 8.14
N ALA A 215 10.89 -6.88 8.60
CA ALA A 215 11.73 -7.40 9.68
C ALA A 215 13.23 -7.39 9.30
N VAL A 216 13.58 -7.76 8.06
CA VAL A 216 14.97 -7.68 7.57
C VAL A 216 15.49 -6.24 7.58
N ILE A 217 14.67 -5.28 7.13
CA ILE A 217 15.02 -3.86 7.15
C ILE A 217 15.30 -3.39 8.58
N GLU A 218 14.43 -3.74 9.52
CA GLU A 218 14.57 -3.36 10.93
C GLU A 218 15.82 -3.98 11.56
N ARG A 219 16.06 -5.27 11.28
CA ARG A 219 17.24 -6.00 11.76
C ARG A 219 18.55 -5.36 11.30
N ARG A 220 18.57 -4.82 10.08
CA ARG A 220 19.80 -4.29 9.45
C ARG A 220 20.02 -2.82 9.67
N THR A 221 18.97 -2.06 9.92
CA THR A 221 19.06 -0.62 10.21
C THR A 221 19.08 -0.33 11.70
N GLY A 222 18.48 -1.19 12.54
CA GLY A 222 18.22 -0.90 13.95
C GLY A 222 17.10 0.12 14.16
N GLU A 223 16.38 0.50 13.10
CA GLU A 223 15.28 1.45 13.11
C GLU A 223 13.96 0.72 12.82
N THR A 224 12.81 1.30 13.18
CA THR A 224 11.51 0.74 12.78
C THR A 224 11.29 0.91 11.28
N PHE A 225 10.49 0.06 10.65
CA PHE A 225 10.15 0.19 9.23
C PHE A 225 9.61 1.59 8.88
N GLU A 226 8.80 2.17 9.77
CA GLU A 226 8.20 3.49 9.65
C GLU A 226 9.26 4.59 9.64
N ALA A 227 10.27 4.48 10.51
CA ALA A 227 11.40 5.40 10.54
C ALA A 227 12.22 5.30 9.25
N VAL A 228 12.51 4.08 8.79
CA VAL A 228 13.25 3.85 7.54
C VAL A 228 12.45 4.36 6.34
N MET A 229 11.15 4.14 6.27
CA MET A 229 10.30 4.68 5.20
C MET A 229 10.36 6.20 5.16
N ARG A 230 10.29 6.85 6.32
CA ARG A 230 10.40 8.31 6.39
C ARG A 230 11.78 8.77 5.91
N ARG A 231 12.85 8.13 6.36
CA ARG A 231 14.23 8.50 6.05
C ARG A 231 14.63 8.24 4.59
N GLU A 232 14.30 7.07 4.07
CA GLU A 232 14.74 6.60 2.74
C GLU A 232 13.82 7.05 1.60
N LEU A 233 12.54 7.34 1.89
CA LEU A 233 11.55 7.63 0.86
C LEU A 233 10.81 8.95 1.09
N ALA A 234 10.14 9.11 2.24
CA ALA A 234 9.23 10.24 2.44
C ALA A 234 9.98 11.58 2.47
N MET A 235 11.05 11.69 3.26
CA MET A 235 11.83 12.92 3.39
C MET A 235 12.53 13.33 2.09
N PRO A 236 13.24 12.44 1.36
CA PRO A 236 13.87 12.81 0.09
C PRO A 236 12.88 13.30 -0.97
N LEU A 237 11.65 12.76 -0.97
CA LEU A 237 10.60 13.16 -1.91
C LEU A 237 9.74 14.32 -1.39
N GLY A 238 9.96 14.79 -0.16
CA GLY A 238 9.12 15.83 0.46
C GLY A 238 7.68 15.39 0.68
N MET A 239 7.45 14.11 0.97
CA MET A 239 6.14 13.55 1.30
C MET A 239 5.86 13.75 2.80
N THR A 240 4.85 14.55 3.12
CA THR A 240 4.57 15.01 4.50
C THR A 240 3.28 14.46 5.08
N SER A 241 2.45 13.80 4.28
CA SER A 241 1.13 13.29 4.67
C SER A 241 1.11 11.80 5.00
N ILE A 242 2.24 11.09 4.87
CA ILE A 242 2.32 9.67 5.21
C ILE A 242 2.08 9.49 6.71
N GLN A 243 1.04 8.71 7.03
CA GLN A 243 0.88 8.20 8.37
C GLN A 243 0.31 6.79 8.40
N PHE A 244 0.86 6.05 9.35
CA PHE A 244 0.56 4.66 9.65
C PHE A 244 -0.72 4.56 10.48
N GLY A 245 -1.39 3.43 10.33
CA GLY A 245 -2.76 3.21 10.80
C GLY A 245 -3.83 3.68 9.82
N ALA A 246 -5.05 3.20 10.04
CA ALA A 246 -6.20 3.55 9.23
C ALA A 246 -6.56 5.05 9.35
N PRO A 247 -6.80 5.76 8.23
CA PRO A 247 -7.40 7.09 8.29
C PRO A 247 -8.87 7.00 8.71
N GLY A 248 -9.44 8.09 9.22
CA GLY A 248 -10.89 8.18 9.32
C GLY A 248 -11.41 9.27 10.24
N THR A 249 -11.06 9.16 11.52
CA THR A 249 -11.63 10.03 12.56
C THR A 249 -10.55 10.79 13.34
N ASN A 250 -10.93 11.91 13.94
CA ASN A 250 -10.16 12.53 15.02
C ASN A 250 -10.53 11.92 16.38
N ASP A 251 -9.88 12.38 17.46
CA ASP A 251 -10.10 11.93 18.84
C ASP A 251 -11.55 12.18 19.35
N LEU A 252 -12.34 12.98 18.63
CA LEU A 252 -13.74 13.27 18.93
C LEU A 252 -14.72 12.43 18.08
N MET A 253 -14.21 11.40 17.39
CA MET A 253 -14.99 10.52 16.50
C MET A 253 -15.63 11.26 15.31
N GLN A 254 -15.14 12.44 14.94
CA GLN A 254 -15.59 13.15 13.75
C GLN A 254 -14.88 12.60 12.53
N ILE A 255 -15.64 12.35 11.45
CA ILE A 255 -15.09 11.88 10.16
C ILE A 255 -14.29 13.03 9.52
N THR A 256 -12.96 12.95 9.62
CA THR A 256 -12.03 13.93 9.06
C THR A 256 -11.30 13.40 7.84
N GLN A 257 -11.39 12.10 7.58
CA GLN A 257 -10.79 11.40 6.44
C GLN A 257 -11.75 10.30 5.94
N PRO A 258 -11.55 9.76 4.73
CA PRO A 258 -12.34 8.64 4.22
C PRO A 258 -12.28 7.42 5.15
N LEU A 259 -13.44 6.79 5.36
CA LEU A 259 -13.55 5.53 6.09
C LEU A 259 -13.58 4.35 5.12
N GLY A 260 -12.98 3.24 5.52
CA GLY A 260 -13.24 1.93 4.91
C GLY A 260 -14.65 1.43 5.19
N HIS A 261 -15.06 0.40 4.45
CA HIS A 261 -16.37 -0.23 4.56
C HIS A 261 -16.23 -1.74 4.69
N ASP A 262 -17.14 -2.37 5.43
CA ASP A 262 -17.27 -3.83 5.48
C ASP A 262 -17.91 -4.40 4.21
N GLU A 263 -18.05 -5.72 4.14
CA GLU A 263 -18.69 -6.44 3.03
C GLU A 263 -20.15 -6.03 2.75
N ASN A 264 -20.81 -5.41 3.74
CA ASN A 264 -22.18 -4.92 3.65
C ASN A 264 -22.24 -3.42 3.34
N GLY A 265 -21.09 -2.78 3.07
CA GLY A 265 -20.99 -1.35 2.79
C GLY A 265 -21.13 -0.47 4.03
N ARG A 266 -21.02 -1.03 5.24
CA ARG A 266 -21.09 -0.24 6.49
C ARG A 266 -19.76 0.43 6.76
N PRO A 267 -19.73 1.74 7.03
CA PRO A 267 -18.49 2.42 7.41
C PRO A 267 -17.87 1.76 8.64
N GLN A 268 -16.55 1.61 8.63
CA GLN A 268 -15.77 1.08 9.74
C GLN A 268 -14.97 2.21 10.38
N LEU A 269 -14.86 2.23 11.70
CA LEU A 269 -13.98 3.15 12.41
C LEU A 269 -12.51 2.75 12.21
N PRO A 270 -11.54 3.66 12.41
CA PRO A 270 -10.13 3.35 12.18
C PRO A 270 -9.63 2.09 12.91
N ASP A 271 -10.06 1.86 14.14
CA ASP A 271 -9.73 0.68 14.94
C ASP A 271 -10.36 -0.62 14.42
N GLU A 272 -11.46 -0.52 13.68
CA GLU A 272 -12.11 -1.66 13.00
C GLU A 272 -11.50 -1.94 11.61
N GLN A 273 -10.84 -0.93 11.03
CA GLN A 273 -10.18 -1.02 9.72
C GLN A 273 -8.73 -1.51 9.83
N ASP A 274 -8.10 -1.36 10.99
CA ASP A 274 -6.65 -1.52 11.08
C ASP A 274 -6.24 -2.98 11.00
N SER A 275 -5.40 -3.25 10.01
CA SER A 275 -4.65 -4.49 9.93
C SER A 275 -3.56 -4.49 11.02
N PRO A 276 -3.11 -5.67 11.47
CA PRO A 276 -2.09 -5.72 12.50
C PRO A 276 -0.82 -4.93 12.10
N PRO A 277 -0.24 -4.12 12.99
CA PRO A 277 0.98 -3.35 12.72
C PRO A 277 2.12 -4.18 12.10
N ALA A 278 2.15 -5.49 12.38
CA ALA A 278 3.12 -6.40 11.79
C ALA A 278 3.15 -6.36 10.24
N ILE A 279 2.00 -6.15 9.60
CA ILE A 279 1.85 -6.15 8.13
C ILE A 279 1.90 -4.76 7.49
N GLU A 280 2.23 -3.71 8.23
CA GLU A 280 2.46 -2.36 7.67
C GLU A 280 3.36 -2.32 6.42
N PRO A 281 4.46 -3.10 6.32
CA PRO A 281 5.28 -3.12 5.11
C PRO A 281 4.54 -3.60 3.85
N ALA A 282 3.38 -4.23 4.01
CA ALA A 282 2.50 -4.64 2.93
C ALA A 282 1.56 -3.51 2.44
N GLY A 283 1.55 -2.34 3.09
CA GLY A 283 0.81 -1.16 2.65
C GLY A 283 -0.28 -0.67 3.59
N ILE A 284 -0.13 -0.86 4.91
CA ILE A 284 -1.11 -0.39 5.90
C ILE A 284 -0.72 1.00 6.40
N TYR A 285 -0.95 2.00 5.55
CA TYR A 285 -0.75 3.41 5.85
C TYR A 285 -1.59 4.24 4.87
N SER A 286 -1.62 5.55 5.06
CA SER A 286 -2.35 6.45 4.17
C SER A 286 -1.58 7.74 3.91
N MET A 287 -1.82 8.32 2.73
CA MET A 287 -1.23 9.58 2.29
C MET A 287 -2.14 10.27 1.28
N THR A 288 -1.91 11.55 1.04
CA THR A 288 -2.63 12.28 -0.01
C THR A 288 -2.20 11.80 -1.40
N VAL A 289 -3.08 12.02 -2.37
CA VAL A 289 -2.76 11.80 -3.79
C VAL A 289 -1.55 12.60 -4.24
N ASP A 290 -1.36 13.81 -3.72
CA ASP A 290 -0.20 14.65 -4.07
C ASP A 290 1.12 14.02 -3.63
N ASP A 291 1.16 13.40 -2.44
CA ASP A 291 2.36 12.68 -2.00
C ASP A 291 2.55 11.37 -2.76
N TRP A 292 1.47 10.65 -3.05
CA TRP A 292 1.53 9.48 -3.93
C TRP A 292 2.07 9.84 -5.32
N ALA A 293 1.66 10.99 -5.88
CA ALA A 293 2.12 11.48 -7.17
C ALA A 293 3.64 11.76 -7.17
N LYS A 294 4.22 12.26 -6.07
CA LYS A 294 5.67 12.44 -5.94
C LYS A 294 6.41 11.10 -6.05
N PHE A 295 5.90 10.05 -5.40
CA PHE A 295 6.44 8.70 -5.54
C PHE A 295 6.26 8.13 -6.95
N VAL A 296 5.09 8.33 -7.56
CA VAL A 296 4.80 7.86 -8.92
C VAL A 296 5.76 8.50 -9.94
N ARG A 297 6.07 9.80 -9.82
CA ARG A 297 6.99 10.50 -10.73
C ARG A 297 8.37 9.87 -10.80
N VAL A 298 8.94 9.47 -9.66
CA VAL A 298 10.28 8.87 -9.66
C VAL A 298 10.35 7.50 -10.32
N GLN A 299 9.20 6.87 -10.59
CA GLN A 299 9.13 5.61 -11.35
C GLN A 299 9.24 5.82 -12.86
N PHE A 300 9.10 7.06 -13.35
CA PHE A 300 9.11 7.38 -14.79
C PHE A 300 10.45 7.88 -15.34
N GLY A 301 11.42 8.20 -14.48
CA GLY A 301 12.73 8.74 -14.87
C GLY A 301 12.74 10.26 -14.91
#